data_AF-A0A382YLX6-F1
#
_entry.id   AF-A0A382YLX6-F1
#
_cell.length_a   1.000
_cell.length_b   1.000
_cell.length_c   1.000
_cell.angle_alpha   90.00
_cell.angle_beta   90.00
_cell.angle_gamma   90.00
#
_symmetry.space_group_name_H-M   'P 1'
#
loop_
_entity.id
_entity.type
_entity.pdbx_description
1 polymer ?
#
loop_
_entity_poly.entity_id
_entity_poly.type
_entity_poly.pdbx_seq_one_letter_code
_entity_poly.pdbx_strand_id
1 'polypeptide(L)' 'MVILGCSADPPKKQKRFCEKKNFPYFLISDESHEMLKDYGVWGKKKFMGREYMGISRVTYIIDEN' A
#
# COMPACT_ATOMS: atom_id res chain seq x y z
N MET A 1 -9.77 13.72 -10.79
CA MET A 1 -8.55 12.99 -10.39
C MET A 1 -8.84 12.30 -9.07
N VAL A 2 -8.68 10.98 -9.02
CA VAL A 2 -8.88 10.18 -7.81
C VAL A 2 -7.51 9.77 -7.29
N ILE A 3 -7.30 9.85 -5.98
CA ILE A 3 -6.08 9.39 -5.32
C ILE A 3 -6.46 8.21 -4.44
N LEU A 4 -5.70 7.13 -4.54
CA LEU A 4 -5.84 5.93 -3.73
C LEU A 4 -4.47 5.62 -3.11
N GLY A 5 -4.40 5.60 -1.78
CA GLY A 5 -3.28 5.01 -1.07
C GLY A 5 -3.49 3.51 -0.87
N CYS A 6 -2.43 2.70 -0.84
CA CYS A 6 -2.55 1.27 -0.58
C CYS A 6 -1.42 0.80 0.36
N SER A 7 -1.76 -0.06 1.33
CA SER A 7 -0.80 -0.83 2.14
C SER A 7 -1.42 -2.15 2.58
N ALA A 8 -0.61 -3.05 3.15
CA ALA A 8 -1.06 -4.30 3.75
C ALA A 8 -1.52 -4.15 5.22
N ASP A 9 -1.73 -2.93 5.71
CA ASP A 9 -2.27 -2.74 7.05
C ASP A 9 -3.75 -3.15 7.11
N PRO A 10 -4.24 -3.78 8.19
CA PRO A 10 -5.63 -4.19 8.32
C PRO A 10 -6.62 -3.01 8.19
N PRO A 11 -7.87 -3.23 7.75
CA PRO A 11 -8.84 -2.17 7.51
C PRO A 11 -9.05 -1.24 8.71
N LYS A 12 -9.04 -1.80 9.93
CA LYS A 12 -9.17 -1.03 11.17
C LYS A 12 -8.00 -0.06 11.39
N LYS A 13 -6.78 -0.45 11.04
CA LYS A 13 -5.58 0.38 11.17
C LYS A 13 -5.56 1.46 10.08
N GLN A 14 -5.92 1.10 8.84
CA GLN A 14 -6.08 2.06 7.75
C GLN A 14 -7.13 3.13 8.06
N LYS A 15 -8.31 2.72 8.53
CA LYS A 15 -9.38 3.64 8.93
C LYS A 15 -8.91 4.64 9.99
N ARG A 16 -8.29 4.14 11.08
CA ARG A 16 -7.74 4.99 12.13
C ARG A 16 -6.67 5.95 11.62
N PHE A 17 -5.82 5.49 10.69
CA PHE A 17 -4.77 6.32 10.11
C PHE A 17 -5.37 7.44 9.24
N CYS A 18 -6.36 7.10 8.41
CA CYS A 18 -7.10 8.04 7.57
C CYS A 18 -7.79 9.12 8.42
N GLU A 19 -8.50 8.72 9.47
CA GLU A 19 -9.19 9.64 10.39
C GLU A 19 -8.18 10.53 11.14
N LYS A 20 -7.12 9.94 11.71
CA LYS A 20 -6.11 10.67 12.48
C LYS A 20 -5.38 11.73 11.65
N LYS A 21 -5.16 11.45 10.36
CA LYS A 21 -4.46 12.35 9.44
C LYS A 21 -5.40 13.22 8.61
N ASN A 22 -6.70 13.02 8.74
CA ASN A 22 -7.74 13.73 8.03
C ASN A 22 -7.48 13.78 6.50
N PHE A 23 -7.15 12.62 5.92
CA PHE A 23 -6.84 12.57 4.49
C PHE A 23 -8.09 12.82 3.64
N PRO A 24 -7.99 13.61 2.55
CA PRO A 24 -9.10 13.83 1.62
C PRO A 24 -9.23 12.72 0.56
N TYR A 25 -8.54 11.59 0.74
CA TYR A 25 -8.47 10.49 -0.22
C TYR A 25 -8.58 9.13 0.47
N PHE A 26 -8.94 8.10 -0.30
CA PHE A 26 -9.16 6.76 0.22
C PHE A 26 -7.85 6.00 0.42
N LEU A 27 -7.84 5.11 1.43
CA LEU A 27 -6.78 4.16 1.69
C LEU A 27 -7.32 2.73 1.54
N ILE A 28 -6.69 1.95 0.66
CA ILE A 28 -6.97 0.54 0.42
C ILE A 28 -6.15 -0.31 1.40
N SER A 29 -6.79 -1.34 1.94
CA SER A 29 -6.17 -2.37 2.76
C SER A 29 -6.07 -3.65 1.93
N ASP A 30 -4.84 -4.03 1.56
CA ASP A 30 -4.54 -5.27 0.82
C ASP A 30 -3.82 -6.26 1.74
N GLU A 31 -4.55 -6.82 2.72
CA GLU A 31 -3.98 -7.80 3.67
C GLU A 31 -3.55 -9.11 2.99
N SER A 32 -4.17 -9.49 1.86
CA SER A 32 -3.80 -10.68 1.09
C SER A 32 -2.51 -10.50 0.29
N HIS A 33 -2.11 -9.25 0.05
CA HIS A 33 -1.02 -8.85 -0.83
C HIS A 33 -1.24 -9.22 -2.30
N GLU A 34 -2.48 -9.52 -2.71
CA GLU A 34 -2.78 -9.94 -4.09
C GLU A 34 -2.52 -8.78 -5.06
N MET A 35 -3.12 -7.61 -4.79
CA MET A 35 -2.88 -6.40 -5.59
C MET A 35 -1.40 -6.00 -5.54
N LEU A 36 -0.78 -6.03 -4.35
CA LEU A 36 0.64 -5.67 -4.20
C LEU A 36 1.57 -6.60 -4.99
N LYS A 37 1.22 -7.87 -5.18
CA LYS A 37 1.94 -8.81 -6.06
C LYS A 37 1.68 -8.52 -7.53
N ASP A 38 0.43 -8.29 -7.93
CA ASP A 38 0.05 -8.01 -9.31
C ASP A 38 0.72 -6.74 -9.84
N TYR A 39 0.88 -5.73 -8.97
CA TYR A 39 1.61 -4.50 -9.29
C TYR A 39 3.14 -4.65 -9.16
N GLY A 40 3.64 -5.81 -8.75
CA GLY A 40 5.08 -6.10 -8.64
C GLY A 40 5.79 -5.35 -7.51
N VAL A 41 5.06 -4.84 -6.51
CA VAL A 41 5.62 -4.03 -5.41
C VAL A 41 5.85 -4.83 -4.14
N TRP A 42 5.33 -6.05 -4.04
CA TRP A 42 5.61 -6.99 -2.96
C TRP A 42 6.84 -7.84 -3.26
N GLY A 43 7.94 -7.63 -2.52
CA GLY A 43 9.21 -8.29 -2.82
C GLY A 43 10.13 -8.44 -1.63
N LYS A 44 11.24 -9.16 -1.84
CA LYS A 44 12.31 -9.29 -0.84
C LYS A 44 13.00 -7.95 -0.64
N LYS A 45 13.21 -7.58 0.61
CA LYS A 45 14.00 -6.43 1.06
C LYS A 45 15.11 -6.91 1.98
N LYS A 46 16.26 -6.24 1.91
CA LYS A 46 17.39 -6.47 2.80
C LYS A 46 17.62 -5.24 3.66
N PHE A 47 17.59 -5.40 4.97
CA PHE A 47 17.90 -4.34 5.93
C PHE A 47 18.82 -4.89 7.01
N MET A 48 19.97 -4.23 7.20
CA MET A 48 20.99 -4.63 8.18
C MET A 48 21.32 -6.13 8.15
N GLY A 49 21.54 -6.68 6.94
CA GLY A 49 21.88 -8.09 6.75
C GLY A 49 20.72 -9.08 6.87
N ARG A 50 19.50 -8.64 7.23
CA ARG A 50 18.31 -9.48 7.31
C ARG A 50 17.44 -9.34 6.06
N GLU A 51 16.96 -10.45 5.53
CA GLU A 51 15.98 -10.48 4.44
C GLU A 51 14.57 -10.66 4.98
N TYR A 52 13.62 -9.88 4.45
CA TYR A 52 12.20 -9.96 4.78
C TYR A 52 11.37 -9.54 3.57
N MET A 53 10.11 -9.98 3.52
CA MET A 53 9.18 -9.50 2.51
C MET A 53 8.64 -8.13 2.90
N GLY A 54 8.54 -7.21 1.94
CA GLY A 54 8.01 -5.89 2.19
C GLY A 54 7.51 -5.18 0.94
N ILE A 55 6.70 -4.15 1.15
CA ILE A 55 6.14 -3.31 0.09
C ILE A 55 7.18 -2.28 -0.35
N SER A 56 7.49 -2.22 -1.64
CA SER A 56 8.23 -1.13 -2.27
C SER A 56 7.32 0.09 -2.44
N ARG A 57 7.81 1.28 -2.06
CA ARG A 57 7.05 2.52 -2.23
C ARG A 57 7.12 2.92 -3.71
N VAL A 58 6.00 2.80 -4.40
CA VAL A 58 5.85 3.14 -5.81
C VAL A 58 4.55 3.92 -5.99
N THR A 59 4.51 4.78 -6.99
CA THR A 59 3.31 5.51 -7.40
C THR A 59 3.07 5.20 -8.87
N TYR A 60 1.84 4.83 -9.20
CA TYR A 60 1.40 4.60 -10.57
C TYR A 60 0.45 5.73 -10.97
N ILE A 61 0.52 6.11 -12.25
CA ILE A 61 -0.50 6.94 -12.90
C ILE A 61 -1.25 6.00 -13.82
N ILE A 62 -2.55 5.88 -13.60
CA ILE A 62 -3.46 5.04 -14.37
C ILE A 62 -4.39 5.99 -15.11
N ASP A 63 -4.43 5.89 -16.44
CA ASP A 63 -5.37 6.65 -17.26
C ASP A 63 -6.73 5.93 -17.29
N GLU A 64 -7.66 6.39 -18.13
CA GLU A 64 -8.98 5.78 -18.23
C GLU A 64 -9.06 4.44 -18.99
N ASN A 65 -7.98 3.95 -19.62
CA ASN A 65 -7.99 2.82 -20.57
C ASN A 65 -7.13 1.61 -20.15
#